data_AF-A0A8A4TMA8-F1
#
_entry.id   AF-A0A8A4TMA8-F1
#
_cell.length_a   1.000
_cell.length_b   1.000
_cell.length_c   1.000
_cell.angle_alpha   90.00
_cell.angle_beta   90.00
_cell.angle_gamma   90.00
#
_symmetry.space_group_name_H-M   'P 1'
#
loop_
_entity.id
_entity.type
_entity.pdbx_description
1 polymer ?
#
loop_
_entity_poly.entity_id
_entity_poly.type
_entity_poly.pdbx_seq_one_letter_code
_entity_poly.pdbx_strand_id
1 'polypeptide(L)'
;MSNPGDFLKMLDTGHAIVLKEFPQAQLYEADWNRGQPELWRFVYNDPATVPNSTIILNNVKGQFEPPRHIDSPWLEDRVIPFPVPMNLTVAEALAKKAGFDGDIAAITLRWPLYPESHEPCYILGIPSQHVHVFVGVYTHQVSTSPLST
;
A
#
# COMPACT_ATOMS: atom_id res chain seq x y z
N MET A 1 -12.64 -15.78 1.68
CA MET A 1 -11.78 -15.06 0.72
C MET A 1 -12.03 -13.59 0.92
N SER A 2 -11.03 -12.82 1.34
CA SER A 2 -11.12 -11.38 1.50
C SER A 2 -11.38 -10.72 0.14
N ASN A 3 -12.42 -9.89 0.07
CA ASN A 3 -12.78 -9.13 -1.13
C ASN A 3 -11.84 -7.91 -1.24
N PRO A 4 -11.21 -7.64 -2.41
CA PRO A 4 -10.44 -6.41 -2.64
C PRO A 4 -11.20 -5.12 -2.27
N GLY A 5 -12.54 -5.13 -2.35
CA GLY A 5 -13.41 -4.01 -1.95
C GLY A 5 -13.32 -3.61 -0.47
N ASP A 6 -12.74 -4.44 0.41
CA ASP A 6 -12.54 -4.12 1.83
C ASP A 6 -11.18 -3.43 2.10
N PHE A 7 -10.38 -3.12 1.06
CA PHE A 7 -9.02 -2.60 1.24
C PHE A 7 -8.93 -1.35 2.11
N LEU A 8 -9.72 -0.31 1.84
CA LEU A 8 -9.69 0.89 2.69
C LEU A 8 -10.15 0.59 4.10
N LYS A 9 -11.14 -0.29 4.27
CA LYS A 9 -11.58 -0.67 5.61
C LYS A 9 -10.46 -1.40 6.38
N MET A 10 -9.72 -2.29 5.72
CA MET A 10 -8.56 -2.95 6.31
C MET A 10 -7.44 -1.95 6.59
N LEU A 11 -7.15 -1.04 5.67
CA LEU A 11 -6.15 -0.01 5.85
C LEU A 11 -6.51 0.93 7.02
N ASP A 12 -7.74 1.44 7.07
CA ASP A 12 -8.25 2.30 8.15
C ASP A 12 -8.22 1.57 9.50
N THR A 13 -8.66 0.31 9.52
CA THR A 13 -8.65 -0.51 10.75
C THR A 13 -7.23 -0.77 11.21
N GLY A 14 -6.34 -1.15 10.29
CA GLY A 14 -4.93 -1.37 10.59
C GLY A 14 -4.24 -0.11 11.08
N HIS A 15 -4.52 1.04 10.45
CA HIS A 15 -4.01 2.33 10.86
C HIS A 15 -4.45 2.69 12.28
N ALA A 16 -5.73 2.51 12.60
CA ALA A 16 -6.24 2.73 13.96
C ALA A 16 -5.60 1.80 15.01
N ILE A 17 -5.33 0.53 14.66
CA ILE A 17 -4.62 -0.41 15.53
C ILE A 17 -3.20 0.07 15.80
N VAL A 18 -2.44 0.44 14.76
CA VAL A 18 -1.07 0.94 14.93
C VAL A 18 -1.04 2.22 15.76
N LEU A 19 -1.89 3.21 15.45
CA LEU A 19 -1.90 4.48 16.17
C LEU A 19 -2.31 4.37 17.65
N LYS A 20 -3.01 3.30 18.03
CA LYS A 20 -3.35 3.05 19.43
C LYS A 20 -2.10 2.73 20.27
N GLU A 21 -1.12 2.04 19.69
CA GLU A 21 0.11 1.62 20.37
C GLU A 21 1.30 2.54 20.05
N PHE A 22 1.33 3.07 18.82
CA PHE A 22 2.37 3.95 18.28
C PHE A 22 1.72 5.24 17.73
N PRO A 23 1.37 6.22 18.59
CA PRO A 23 0.56 7.38 18.19
C PRO A 23 1.19 8.32 17.17
N GLN A 24 2.51 8.22 16.95
CA GLN A 24 3.24 9.02 15.97
C GLN A 24 3.55 8.25 14.69
N ALA A 25 3.09 7.00 14.56
CA ALA A 25 3.42 6.16 13.42
C ALA A 25 2.88 6.76 12.10
N GLN A 26 3.64 6.60 11.03
CA GLN A 26 3.32 7.19 9.72
C GLN A 26 3.35 6.09 8.64
N LEU A 27 2.31 6.00 7.81
CA LEU A 27 2.20 4.93 6.82
C LEU A 27 3.28 5.06 5.74
N TYR A 28 3.96 3.96 5.42
CA TYR A 28 4.90 3.85 4.29
C TYR A 28 4.36 2.98 3.16
N GLU A 29 3.83 1.80 3.48
CA GLU A 29 3.46 0.81 2.49
C GLU A 29 2.28 -0.04 2.96
N ALA A 30 1.44 -0.49 2.03
CA ALA A 30 0.47 -1.55 2.25
C ALA A 30 0.47 -2.54 1.07
N ASP A 31 0.57 -3.85 1.37
CA ASP A 31 0.73 -4.89 0.37
C ASP A 31 -0.26 -6.04 0.49
N TRP A 32 -0.57 -6.62 -0.66
CA TRP A 32 -1.15 -7.95 -0.80
C TRP A 32 -0.64 -8.63 -2.06
N ASN A 33 -0.51 -9.96 -2.02
CA ASN A 33 -0.16 -10.75 -3.18
C ASN A 33 -0.91 -12.09 -3.21
N ARG A 34 -1.23 -12.57 -4.43
CA ARG A 34 -1.96 -13.81 -4.66
C ARG A 34 -1.20 -15.05 -4.17
N GLY A 35 0.13 -15.00 -4.10
CA GLY A 35 0.94 -16.08 -3.55
C GLY A 35 0.71 -16.30 -2.05
N GLN A 36 0.22 -15.27 -1.35
CA GLN A 36 -0.14 -15.28 0.06
C GLN A 36 -1.49 -14.57 0.24
N PRO A 37 -2.58 -15.13 -0.30
CA PRO A 37 -3.83 -14.40 -0.49
C PRO A 37 -4.54 -14.06 0.83
N GLU A 38 -4.11 -14.68 1.92
CA GLU A 38 -4.61 -14.47 3.27
C GLU A 38 -3.78 -13.45 4.06
N LEU A 39 -2.70 -12.91 3.49
CA LEU A 39 -1.82 -11.96 4.15
C LEU A 39 -1.95 -10.56 3.53
N TRP A 40 -2.27 -9.59 4.38
CA TRP A 40 -1.97 -8.19 4.14
C TRP A 40 -0.84 -7.74 5.05
N ARG A 41 0.05 -6.91 4.52
CA ARG A 41 1.13 -6.28 5.28
C ARG A 41 0.98 -4.77 5.22
N PHE A 42 1.16 -4.11 6.36
CA PHE A 42 1.19 -2.67 6.47
C PHE A 42 2.50 -2.27 7.16
N VAL A 43 3.23 -1.34 6.57
CA VAL A 43 4.52 -0.87 7.06
C VAL A 43 4.41 0.59 7.44
N TYR A 44 4.93 0.93 8.61
CA TYR A 44 4.94 2.28 9.14
C TYR A 44 6.32 2.71 9.60
N ASN A 45 6.59 4.00 9.47
CA ASN A 45 7.62 4.71 10.20
C ASN A 45 7.22 4.84 11.68
N ASP A 46 8.17 4.70 12.59
CA ASP A 46 8.06 5.23 13.94
C ASP A 46 9.07 6.37 14.14
N PRO A 47 8.62 7.65 14.13
CA PRO A 47 9.48 8.79 14.36
C PRO A 47 9.79 9.04 15.85
N ALA A 48 9.25 8.24 16.78
CA ALA A 48 9.54 8.38 18.20
C ALA A 48 10.95 7.86 18.57
N THR A 49 11.63 7.15 17.67
CA THR A 49 12.99 6.64 17.86
C THR A 49 14.02 7.42 17.04
N VAL A 50 15.30 7.37 17.45
CA VAL A 50 16.42 8.00 16.71
C VAL A 50 17.57 6.98 16.55
N PRO A 51 17.89 6.53 15.32
CA PRO A 51 17.17 6.79 14.07
C PRO A 51 15.74 6.24 14.12
N ASN A 52 14.89 6.66 13.18
CA ASN A 52 13.53 6.12 13.07
C ASN A 52 13.56 4.59 12.95
N SER A 53 12.52 3.95 13.45
CA SER A 53 12.33 2.50 13.44
C SER A 53 11.12 2.13 12.59
N THR A 54 10.87 0.83 12.43
CA THR A 54 9.80 0.31 11.59
C THR A 54 8.75 -0.39 12.43
N ILE A 55 7.47 -0.18 12.10
CA ILE A 55 6.37 -0.97 12.63
C ILE A 55 5.75 -1.76 11.48
N ILE A 56 5.58 -3.07 11.66
CA ILE A 56 4.89 -3.94 10.71
C ILE A 56 3.62 -4.48 11.37
N LEU A 57 2.49 -4.22 10.73
CA LEU A 57 1.21 -4.83 11.07
C LEU A 57 0.82 -5.81 9.97
N ASN A 58 0.45 -7.03 10.36
CA ASN A 58 -0.09 -8.02 9.43
C ASN A 58 -1.59 -8.22 9.69
N ASN A 59 -2.35 -8.45 8.63
CA ASN A 59 -3.63 -9.11 8.71
C ASN A 59 -3.49 -10.51 8.09
N VAL A 60 -3.72 -11.55 8.90
CA VAL A 60 -3.64 -12.95 8.48
C VAL A 60 -5.04 -13.55 8.58
N LYS A 61 -5.56 -14.07 7.47
CA LYS A 61 -6.90 -14.70 7.41
C LYS A 61 -8.03 -13.80 7.93
N GLY A 62 -7.92 -12.49 7.71
CA GLY A 62 -8.91 -11.51 8.16
C GLY A 62 -8.70 -11.01 9.59
N GLN A 63 -7.68 -11.47 10.31
CA GLN A 63 -7.39 -11.08 11.68
C GLN A 63 -6.08 -10.30 11.77
N PHE A 64 -6.10 -9.16 12.45
CA PHE A 64 -4.87 -8.40 12.71
C PHE A 64 -4.05 -9.06 13.81
N GLU A 65 -2.79 -9.31 13.52
CA GLU A 65 -1.79 -9.66 14.52
C GLU A 65 -1.40 -8.40 15.32
N PRO A 66 -0.77 -8.53 16.50
CA PRO A 66 -0.17 -7.38 17.17
C PRO A 66 0.87 -6.67 16.27
N PRO A 67 0.96 -5.33 16.29
CA PRO A 67 2.02 -4.63 15.58
C PRO A 67 3.40 -5.09 16.08
N ARG A 68 4.33 -5.29 15.14
CA ARG A 68 5.71 -5.66 15.46
C ARG A 68 6.61 -4.45 15.26
N HIS A 69 7.31 -4.06 16.31
CA HIS A 69 8.34 -3.03 16.26
C HIS A 69 9.70 -3.62 15.89
N ILE A 70 10.45 -2.94 15.04
CA ILE A 70 11.74 -3.35 14.52
C ILE A 70 12.71 -2.17 14.65
N ASP A 71 13.80 -2.36 15.38
CA ASP A 71 14.83 -1.35 15.69
C ASP A 71 15.75 -0.99 14.51
N SER A 72 15.18 -0.89 13.30
CA SER A 72 15.88 -0.40 12.12
C SER A 72 14.92 0.35 11.20
N PRO A 73 15.41 1.38 10.48
CA PRO A 73 14.59 2.11 9.53
C PRO A 73 14.23 1.22 8.33
N TRP A 74 13.05 1.49 7.76
CA TRP A 74 12.64 0.92 6.48
C TRP A 74 13.28 1.71 5.34
N LEU A 75 13.90 1.02 4.39
CA LEU A 75 14.70 1.67 3.36
C LEU A 75 13.83 2.27 2.25
N GLU A 76 14.20 3.47 1.82
CA GLU A 76 13.73 4.14 0.58
C GLU A 76 12.23 4.49 0.51
N ASP A 77 11.49 4.40 1.62
CA ASP A 77 10.09 4.84 1.65
C ASP A 77 9.87 6.26 2.17
N ARG A 78 8.77 6.83 1.70
CA ARG A 78 8.28 8.16 2.04
C ARG A 78 6.92 8.03 2.71
N VAL A 79 6.63 8.93 3.65
CA VAL A 79 5.34 8.94 4.34
C VAL A 79 4.21 9.14 3.33
N ILE A 80 3.22 8.25 3.35
CA ILE A 80 1.93 8.41 2.68
C ILE A 80 1.03 9.23 3.61
N PRO A 81 0.57 10.43 3.19
CA PRO A 81 -0.41 11.18 3.97
C PRO A 81 -1.69 10.37 4.19
N PHE A 82 -2.13 10.29 5.44
CA PHE A 82 -3.38 9.65 5.83
C PHE A 82 -4.44 10.71 6.20
N PRO A 83 -5.73 10.53 5.86
CA PRO A 83 -6.33 9.41 5.13
C PRO A 83 -5.97 9.40 3.65
N VAL A 84 -5.87 8.20 3.08
CA VAL A 84 -5.63 8.00 1.64
C VAL A 84 -6.91 8.34 0.87
N PRO A 85 -6.92 9.31 -0.05
CA PRO A 85 -8.16 9.82 -0.65
C PRO A 85 -8.77 8.90 -1.71
N MET A 86 -8.03 7.92 -2.22
CA MET A 86 -8.48 6.98 -3.24
C MET A 86 -8.47 5.56 -2.72
N ASN A 87 -9.53 4.80 -3.01
CA ASN A 87 -9.64 3.39 -2.66
C ASN A 87 -9.14 2.47 -3.78
N LEU A 88 -8.83 1.22 -3.43
CA LEU A 88 -8.38 0.21 -4.37
C LEU A 88 -9.39 -0.03 -5.50
N THR A 89 -10.68 -0.11 -5.22
CA THR A 89 -11.72 -0.34 -6.25
C THR A 89 -11.72 0.76 -7.32
N VAL A 90 -11.47 2.02 -6.96
CA VAL A 90 -11.29 3.13 -7.89
C VAL A 90 -10.02 2.91 -8.72
N ALA A 91 -8.92 2.50 -8.10
CA ALA A 91 -7.68 2.19 -8.81
C ALA A 91 -7.87 1.05 -9.84
N GLU A 92 -8.54 -0.04 -9.44
CA GLU A 92 -8.88 -1.18 -10.29
C GLU A 92 -9.77 -0.74 -11.47
N ALA A 93 -10.78 0.10 -11.21
CA ALA A 93 -11.67 0.63 -12.23
C ALA A 93 -10.94 1.53 -13.24
N LEU A 94 -10.00 2.37 -12.76
CA LEU A 94 -9.17 3.22 -13.62
C LEU A 94 -8.22 2.39 -14.49
N ALA A 95 -7.54 1.39 -13.90
CA ALA A 95 -6.68 0.47 -14.63
C ALA A 95 -7.46 -0.29 -15.71
N LYS A 96 -8.64 -0.83 -15.38
CA LYS A 96 -9.52 -1.50 -16.34
C LYS A 96 -9.96 -0.56 -17.46
N LYS A 97 -10.34 0.68 -17.13
CA LYS A 97 -10.72 1.69 -18.14
C LYS A 97 -9.57 2.03 -19.09
N ALA A 98 -8.32 1.93 -18.64
CA ALA A 98 -7.13 2.13 -19.45
C ALA A 98 -6.71 0.89 -20.28
N GLY A 99 -7.48 -0.20 -20.24
CA GLY A 99 -7.22 -1.43 -20.99
C GLY A 99 -6.50 -2.53 -20.20
N PHE A 100 -6.22 -2.29 -18.92
CA PHE A 100 -5.60 -3.26 -18.03
C PHE A 100 -6.66 -4.04 -17.26
N ASP A 101 -7.32 -4.98 -17.93
CA ASP A 101 -8.48 -5.73 -17.43
C ASP A 101 -8.16 -7.16 -16.97
N GLY A 102 -6.88 -7.55 -16.94
CA GLY A 102 -6.45 -8.84 -16.44
C GLY A 102 -6.57 -8.99 -14.92
N ASP A 103 -6.51 -10.23 -14.44
CA ASP A 103 -6.62 -10.50 -13.00
C ASP A 103 -5.42 -9.91 -12.22
N ILE A 104 -5.72 -9.17 -11.17
CA ILE A 104 -4.72 -8.62 -10.26
C ILE A 104 -4.13 -9.73 -9.39
N ALA A 105 -2.81 -9.82 -9.36
CA ALA A 105 -2.07 -10.80 -8.56
C ALA A 105 -1.22 -10.18 -7.45
N ALA A 106 -1.04 -8.85 -7.47
CA ALA A 106 -0.37 -8.10 -6.42
C ALA A 106 -0.93 -6.69 -6.36
N ILE A 107 -1.01 -6.15 -5.16
CA ILE A 107 -1.41 -4.78 -4.86
C ILE A 107 -0.37 -4.24 -3.90
N THR A 108 0.23 -3.11 -4.25
CA THR A 108 1.09 -2.35 -3.34
C THR A 108 0.67 -0.89 -3.38
N LEU A 109 0.34 -0.32 -2.23
CA LEU A 109 0.17 1.12 -2.05
C LEU A 109 1.47 1.65 -1.46
N ARG A 110 2.25 2.41 -2.24
CA ARG A 110 3.51 3.02 -1.81
C ARG A 110 3.88 4.23 -2.64
N TRP A 111 4.89 4.98 -2.21
CA TRP A 111 5.65 5.83 -3.13
C TRP A 111 6.51 4.93 -4.02
N PRO A 112 6.41 5.03 -5.36
CA PRO A 112 7.28 4.29 -6.27
C PRO A 112 8.77 4.52 -5.97
N LEU A 113 9.57 3.44 -6.01
CA LEU A 113 11.02 3.44 -5.78
C LEU A 113 11.84 4.06 -6.92
N TYR A 114 11.27 5.04 -7.62
CA TYR A 114 11.87 5.69 -8.76
C TYR A 114 12.11 7.18 -8.45
N PRO A 115 13.27 7.74 -8.82
CA PRO A 115 13.48 9.18 -8.76
C PRO A 115 12.32 9.91 -9.44
N GLU A 116 11.93 11.08 -8.92
CA GLU A 116 10.89 11.92 -9.54
C GLU A 116 9.45 11.41 -9.43
N SER A 117 9.15 10.37 -8.64
CA SER A 117 7.74 10.08 -8.33
C SER A 117 7.13 11.18 -7.45
N HIS A 118 6.04 11.76 -7.95
CA HIS A 118 5.38 12.93 -7.34
C HIS A 118 4.19 12.59 -6.45
N GLU A 119 3.74 11.33 -6.44
CA GLU A 119 2.65 10.87 -5.57
C GLU A 119 2.77 9.38 -5.23
N PRO A 120 2.13 8.90 -4.14
CA PRO A 120 1.94 7.48 -3.93
C PRO A 120 1.00 6.89 -4.97
N CYS A 121 1.22 5.63 -5.32
CA CYS A 121 0.43 4.91 -6.30
C CYS A 121 -0.11 3.60 -5.71
N TYR A 122 -1.27 3.18 -6.21
CA TYR A 122 -1.59 1.76 -6.25
C TYR A 122 -0.82 1.13 -7.40
N ILE A 123 0.03 0.16 -7.10
CA ILE A 123 0.81 -0.61 -8.05
C ILE A 123 0.13 -1.98 -8.17
N LEU A 124 -0.50 -2.22 -9.31
CA LEU A 124 -1.27 -3.43 -9.59
C LEU A 124 -0.43 -4.36 -10.46
N GLY A 125 -0.09 -5.54 -9.96
CA GLY A 125 0.55 -6.58 -10.75
C GLY A 125 -0.49 -7.36 -11.56
N ILE A 126 -0.38 -7.34 -12.89
CA ILE A 126 -1.30 -8.03 -13.82
C ILE A 126 -0.50 -9.02 -14.67
N PRO A 127 -0.36 -10.29 -14.21
CA PRO A 127 0.55 -11.24 -14.84
C PRO A 127 0.17 -11.62 -16.27
N SER A 128 -1.13 -11.69 -16.59
CA SER A 128 -1.61 -12.05 -17.93
C SER A 128 -1.21 -11.04 -19.01
N GLN A 129 -0.89 -9.80 -18.60
CA GLN A 129 -0.43 -8.73 -19.47
C GLN A 129 1.04 -8.37 -19.23
N HIS A 130 1.74 -9.12 -18.37
CA HIS A 130 3.15 -8.92 -18.01
C HIS A 130 3.49 -7.48 -17.58
N VAL A 131 2.62 -6.85 -16.78
CA VAL A 131 2.72 -5.41 -16.45
C VAL A 131 2.48 -5.11 -14.97
N HIS A 132 3.13 -4.07 -14.48
CA HIS A 132 2.76 -3.35 -13.26
C HIS A 132 2.09 -2.04 -13.65
N VAL A 133 0.86 -1.84 -13.18
CA VAL A 133 0.08 -0.63 -13.46
C VAL A 133 0.12 0.28 -12.24
N PHE A 134 0.64 1.49 -12.43
CA PHE A 134 0.67 2.55 -11.44
C PHE A 134 -0.59 3.39 -11.59
N VAL A 135 -1.35 3.53 -10.52
CA VAL A 135 -2.51 4.43 -10.46
C VAL A 135 -2.27 5.46 -9.37
N GLY A 136 -2.10 6.72 -9.79
CA GLY A 136 -1.81 7.85 -8.90
C GLY A 136 -2.96 8.11 -7.93
N VAL A 137 -2.66 8.18 -6.63
CA VAL A 137 -3.65 8.36 -5.56
C VAL A 137 -4.35 9.72 -5.61
N TYR A 138 -3.69 10.76 -6.10
CA TYR A 138 -4.23 12.11 -6.18
C TYR A 138 -4.62 12.49 -7.59
N THR A 139 -3.80 12.14 -8.60
CA THR A 139 -4.06 12.56 -9.99
C THR A 139 -4.98 11.61 -10.74
N HIS A 140 -5.15 10.37 -10.23
CA HIS A 140 -5.84 9.28 -10.91
C HIS A 140 -5.22 8.90 -12.27
N GLN A 141 -3.99 9.32 -12.55
CA GLN A 141 -3.28 8.93 -13.76
C GLN A 141 -2.93 7.45 -13.72
N VAL A 142 -3.04 6.78 -14.87
CA VAL A 142 -2.71 5.37 -15.05
C VAL A 142 -1.50 5.27 -15.97
N SER A 143 -0.49 4.51 -15.55
CA SER A 143 0.76 4.31 -16.30
C SER A 143 1.33 2.92 -16.06
N THR A 144 2.16 2.45 -16.99
CA THR A 144 2.96 1.21 -16.83
C THR A 144 4.38 1.50 -16.33
N SER A 145 4.69 2.78 -16.13
CA SER A 145 5.94 3.29 -15.54
C SER A 145 5.59 4.14 -14.32
N PRO A 146 6.51 4.32 -13.36
CA PRO A 146 6.35 5.32 -12.31
C PRO A 146 5.95 6.67 -12.90
N LEU A 147 4.99 7.36 -12.28
CA LEU A 147 4.52 8.66 -12.75
C LEU A 147 5.62 9.70 -12.53
N SER A 148 6.32 10.04 -13.61
CA SER A 148 7.21 11.19 -13.77
C SER A 148 6.55 12.22 -14.68
N THR A 149 6.84 13.51 -14.49
CA THR A 149 6.33 14.59 -15.36
C THR A 149 6.80 14.48 -16.80
#